data_AF-A0A3C0TI21-F1
#
_entry.id   AF-A0A3C0TI21-F1
#
_cell.length_a   1.000
_cell.length_b   1.000
_cell.length_c   1.000
_cell.angle_alpha   90.00
_cell.angle_beta   90.00
_cell.angle_gamma   90.00
#
_symmetry.space_group_name_H-M   'P 1'
#
loop_
_entity.id
_entity.type
_entity.pdbx_description
1 polymer ?
#
loop_
_entity_poly.entity_id
_entity_poly.type
_entity_poly.pdbx_seq_one_letter_code
_entity_poly.pdbx_strand_id
1 'polypeptide(L)'
;KDPRINPMTSVTDVEVTTDLKFATVYVSVLGDDESKQKTMEGLKKSASYARHLLATRLNLRNTPELIYKLDESMEYGANMSKRIDEVIAADAGRRSVDQKDD
;
A
#
# COMPACT_ATOMS: atom_id res chain seq x y z
N LYS A 1 -22.16 4.35 0.28
CA LYS A 1 -21.20 3.50 1.02
C LYS A 1 -21.40 2.07 0.53
N ASP A 2 -20.38 1.46 -0.05
CA ASP A 2 -20.43 0.05 -0.47
C ASP A 2 -20.18 -0.83 0.78
N PRO A 3 -21.07 -1.77 1.14
CA PRO A 3 -20.92 -2.64 2.30
C PRO A 3 -19.74 -3.61 2.21
N ARG A 4 -19.08 -3.73 1.05
CA ARG A 4 -17.92 -4.61 0.82
C ARG A 4 -16.58 -3.98 1.17
N ILE A 5 -16.54 -2.67 1.40
CA ILE A 5 -15.33 -1.94 1.76
C ILE A 5 -15.19 -1.98 3.28
N ASN A 6 -14.08 -2.53 3.78
CA ASN A 6 -13.79 -2.55 5.20
C ASN A 6 -13.78 -1.11 5.76
N PRO A 7 -14.48 -0.82 6.88
CA PRO A 7 -14.53 0.53 7.44
C PRO A 7 -13.16 1.10 7.85
N MET A 8 -12.13 0.27 7.98
CA MET A 8 -10.75 0.68 8.27
C MET A 8 -9.85 0.71 7.03
N THR A 9 -10.40 1.11 5.88
CA THR A 9 -9.64 1.30 4.64
C THR A 9 -9.11 2.74 4.56
N SER A 10 -7.80 2.90 4.35
CA SER A 10 -7.13 4.21 4.25
C SER A 10 -6.32 4.32 2.96
N VAL A 11 -6.25 5.52 2.38
CA VAL A 11 -5.37 5.82 1.25
C VAL A 11 -4.00 6.20 1.80
N THR A 12 -2.95 5.46 1.42
CA THR A 12 -1.57 5.76 1.84
C THR A 12 -0.93 6.78 0.90
N ASP A 13 -1.08 6.57 -0.42
CA ASP A 13 -0.41 7.39 -1.42
C ASP A 13 -1.19 7.42 -2.75
N VAL A 14 -0.93 8.43 -3.58
CA VAL A 14 -1.50 8.55 -4.92
C VAL A 14 -0.45 9.02 -5.91
N GLU A 15 -0.13 8.17 -6.88
CA GLU A 15 0.79 8.49 -7.97
C GLU A 15 0.01 8.83 -9.24
N VAL A 16 0.22 10.02 -9.78
CA VAL A 16 -0.44 10.47 -11.01
C VAL A 16 0.57 10.60 -12.13
N THR A 17 0.23 10.02 -13.27
CA THR A 17 1.02 10.16 -14.51
C THR A 17 1.10 11.62 -14.97
N THR A 18 2.21 12.02 -15.58
CA THR A 18 2.44 13.39 -16.06
C THR A 18 1.45 13.84 -17.13
N ASP A 19 0.86 12.90 -17.85
CA ASP A 19 -0.18 13.16 -18.86
C ASP A 19 -1.61 13.14 -18.29
N LEU A 20 -1.75 12.99 -16.95
CA LEU A 20 -3.01 12.95 -16.21
C LEU A 20 -4.00 11.89 -16.72
N LYS A 21 -3.53 10.84 -17.41
CA LYS A 21 -4.41 9.77 -17.89
C LYS A 21 -4.70 8.75 -16.82
N PHE A 22 -3.73 8.46 -15.97
CA PHE A 22 -3.83 7.45 -14.91
C PHE A 22 -3.40 8.01 -13.57
N ALA A 23 -4.14 7.62 -12.54
CA ALA A 23 -3.83 7.87 -11.14
C ALA A 23 -3.88 6.55 -10.37
N THR A 24 -2.73 6.09 -9.90
CA THR A 24 -2.58 4.89 -9.08
C THR A 24 -2.78 5.28 -7.61
N VAL A 25 -3.83 4.75 -6.99
CA VAL A 25 -4.17 4.99 -5.58
C VAL A 25 -3.74 3.77 -4.78
N TYR A 26 -2.79 3.97 -3.86
CA TYR A 26 -2.31 2.97 -2.93
C TYR A 26 -3.19 2.97 -1.68
N VAL A 27 -3.70 1.79 -1.32
CA VAL A 27 -4.70 1.63 -0.28
C VAL A 27 -4.24 0.60 0.74
N SER A 28 -4.30 0.97 2.01
CA SER A 28 -4.09 0.07 3.13
C SER A 28 -5.44 -0.40 3.67
N VAL A 29 -5.62 -1.73 3.73
CA VAL A 29 -6.82 -2.38 4.22
C VAL A 29 -6.44 -3.22 5.43
N LEU A 30 -6.98 -2.87 6.60
CA LEU A 30 -6.79 -3.67 7.80
C LEU A 30 -7.72 -4.90 7.76
N GLY A 31 -7.15 -6.10 7.68
CA GLY A 31 -7.91 -7.34 7.68
C GLY A 31 -7.16 -8.53 7.08
N ASP A 32 -7.89 -9.64 6.94
CA ASP A 32 -7.45 -10.85 6.24
C ASP A 32 -7.45 -10.65 4.71
N ASP A 33 -6.77 -11.56 4.00
CA ASP A 33 -6.62 -11.47 2.54
C ASP A 33 -7.97 -11.54 1.81
N GLU A 34 -8.97 -12.23 2.38
CA GLU A 34 -10.33 -12.23 1.84
C GLU A 34 -10.98 -10.84 1.93
N SER A 35 -10.82 -10.14 3.05
CA SER A 35 -11.31 -8.76 3.20
C SER A 35 -10.58 -7.79 2.29
N LYS A 36 -9.26 -7.95 2.11
CA LYS A 36 -8.46 -7.16 1.16
C LYS A 36 -9.02 -7.33 -0.25
N GLN A 37 -9.24 -8.57 -0.70
CA GLN A 37 -9.77 -8.86 -2.03
C GLN A 37 -11.17 -8.29 -2.25
N LYS A 38 -12.09 -8.50 -1.29
CA LYS A 38 -13.46 -7.94 -1.35
C LYS A 38 -13.46 -6.41 -1.40
N THR A 39 -12.58 -5.78 -0.61
CA THR A 39 -12.43 -4.32 -0.59
C THR A 39 -11.90 -3.81 -1.93
N MET A 40 -10.89 -4.48 -2.51
CA MET A 40 -10.34 -4.13 -3.82
C MET A 40 -11.37 -4.25 -4.95
N GLU A 41 -12.22 -5.27 -4.93
CA GLU A 41 -13.33 -5.39 -5.87
C GLU A 41 -14.36 -4.26 -5.72
N GLY A 42 -14.70 -3.90 -4.48
CA GLY A 42 -15.60 -2.77 -4.19
C GLY A 42 -15.01 -1.42 -4.64
N LEU A 43 -13.72 -1.21 -4.43
CA LEU A 43 -13.00 -0.02 -4.91
C LEU A 43 -12.96 0.03 -6.43
N LYS A 44 -12.67 -1.10 -7.09
CA LYS A 44 -12.67 -1.18 -8.56
C LYS A 44 -14.04 -0.88 -9.16
N LYS A 45 -15.13 -1.34 -8.54
CA LYS A 45 -16.50 -1.01 -8.98
C LYS A 45 -16.87 0.45 -8.74
N SER A 46 -16.41 1.02 -7.62
CA SER A 46 -16.66 2.43 -7.29
C SER A 46 -15.71 3.41 -7.99
N ALA A 47 -14.71 2.93 -8.73
CA ALA A 47 -13.75 3.75 -9.47
C ALA A 47 -14.41 4.75 -10.41
N SER A 48 -15.44 4.33 -11.16
CA SER A 48 -16.16 5.21 -12.10
C SER A 48 -16.93 6.31 -11.36
N TYR A 49 -17.53 5.97 -10.23
CA TYR A 49 -18.24 6.91 -9.38
C TYR A 49 -17.28 7.91 -8.73
N ALA A 50 -16.14 7.44 -8.21
CA ALA A 50 -15.09 8.30 -7.68
C ALA A 50 -14.52 9.24 -8.76
N ARG A 51 -14.29 8.73 -9.98
CA ARG A 51 -13.89 9.53 -11.14
C ARG A 51 -14.92 10.62 -11.45
N HIS A 52 -16.21 10.29 -11.46
CA HIS A 52 -17.27 11.28 -11.68
C HIS A 52 -17.27 12.38 -10.61
N LEU A 53 -17.08 12.01 -9.34
CA LEU A 53 -16.96 12.98 -8.25
C LEU A 53 -15.73 13.88 -8.40
N LEU A 54 -14.59 13.34 -8.83
CA LEU A 54 -13.39 14.12 -9.10
C LEU A 54 -13.60 15.09 -10.26
N ALA A 55 -14.24 14.65 -11.34
CA ALA A 55 -14.54 15.50 -12.50
C ALA A 55 -15.38 16.72 -12.09
N THR A 56 -16.42 16.50 -11.27
CA THR A 56 -17.31 17.57 -10.82
C THR A 56 -16.63 18.53 -9.82
N ARG A 57 -15.71 18.05 -8.99
CA ARG A 57 -15.06 18.88 -7.95
C ARG A 57 -13.81 19.62 -8.42
N LEU A 58 -13.01 19.02 -9.30
CA LEU A 58 -11.68 19.53 -9.66
C LEU A 58 -11.64 20.25 -11.01
N ASN A 59 -12.76 20.32 -11.74
CA ASN A 59 -12.88 20.96 -13.06
C ASN A 59 -11.71 20.64 -14.01
N LEU A 60 -11.35 19.35 -14.08
CA LEU A 60 -10.23 18.87 -14.87
C LEU A 60 -10.65 18.66 -16.33
N ARG A 61 -9.81 19.13 -17.26
CA ARG A 61 -10.02 18.87 -18.71
C ARG A 61 -10.02 17.37 -19.02
N ASN A 62 -9.09 16.63 -18.41
CA ASN A 62 -9.02 15.18 -18.46
C ASN A 62 -9.03 14.67 -17.01
N THR A 63 -10.07 13.94 -16.63
CA THR A 63 -10.07 13.28 -15.31
C THR A 63 -9.34 11.95 -15.45
N PRO A 64 -8.31 11.67 -14.64
CA PRO A 64 -7.54 10.43 -14.73
C PRO A 64 -8.40 9.21 -14.44
N GLU A 65 -8.00 8.07 -14.98
CA GLU A 65 -8.51 6.76 -14.60
C GLU A 65 -7.87 6.31 -13.29
N LEU A 66 -8.71 5.95 -12.32
CA LEU A 66 -8.28 5.53 -11.00
C LEU A 66 -7.94 4.03 -11.00
N ILE A 67 -6.70 3.71 -10.69
CA ILE A 67 -6.21 2.34 -10.54
C ILE A 67 -5.93 2.13 -9.06
N TYR A 68 -6.61 1.20 -8.42
CA TYR A 68 -6.36 0.88 -7.02
C TYR A 68 -5.31 -0.22 -6.90
N LYS A 69 -4.37 -0.04 -5.97
CA LYS A 69 -3.39 -1.07 -5.56
C LYS A 69 -3.36 -1.20 -4.05
N LEU A 70 -3.12 -2.40 -3.56
CA LEU A 70 -2.84 -2.62 -2.14
C LEU A 70 -1.44 -2.11 -1.82
N ASP A 71 -1.33 -1.46 -0.68
CA ASP A 71 -0.06 -1.01 -0.14
C ASP A 71 0.62 -2.14 0.65
N GLU A 72 1.59 -2.81 0.01
CA GLU A 72 2.41 -3.87 0.62
C GLU A 72 3.69 -3.32 1.27
N SER A 73 3.92 -2.01 1.21
CA SER A 73 5.18 -1.39 1.65
C SER A 73 5.42 -1.56 3.17
N MET A 74 4.36 -1.56 3.97
CA MET A 74 4.46 -1.78 5.42
C MET A 74 4.91 -3.21 5.75
N GLU A 75 4.35 -4.21 5.07
CA GLU A 75 4.71 -5.62 5.26
C GLU A 75 6.15 -5.88 4.79
N TYR A 76 6.51 -5.28 3.65
CA TYR A 76 7.88 -5.32 3.14
C TYR A 76 8.88 -4.68 4.12
N GLY A 77 8.56 -3.49 4.65
CA GLY A 77 9.40 -2.80 5.63
C GLY A 77 9.62 -3.60 6.92
N ALA A 78 8.55 -4.18 7.48
CA ALA A 78 8.65 -5.00 8.69
C ALA A 78 9.53 -6.24 8.47
N ASN A 79 9.39 -6.90 7.32
CA ASN A 79 10.21 -8.05 6.96
C ASN A 79 11.69 -7.68 6.75
N MET A 80 11.97 -6.52 6.15
CA MET A 80 13.34 -6.04 5.98
C MET A 80 14.00 -5.72 7.33
N SER A 81 13.33 -4.97 8.21
CA SER A 81 13.87 -4.63 9.53
C SER A 81 14.21 -5.89 10.32
N LYS A 82 13.31 -6.88 10.32
CA LYS A 82 13.56 -8.17 10.98
C LYS A 82 14.81 -8.87 10.45
N ARG A 83 15.00 -8.90 9.12
CA ARG A 83 16.19 -9.50 8.50
C ARG A 83 17.47 -8.74 8.85
N ILE A 84 17.41 -7.42 8.93
CA ILE A 84 18.55 -6.59 9.35
C ILE A 84 18.92 -6.92 10.80
N ASP A 85 17.94 -6.96 11.70
CA ASP A 85 18.15 -7.29 13.11
C ASP A 85 18.76 -8.70 13.30
N GLU A 86 18.28 -9.68 12.53
CA GLU A 86 18.83 -11.05 12.52
C GLU A 86 20.30 -11.08 12.09
N VAL A 87 20.67 -10.33 11.06
CA VAL A 87 22.07 -10.24 10.59
C VAL A 87 22.95 -9.54 11.61
N ILE A 88 22.49 -8.44 12.21
CA ILE A 88 23.22 -7.72 13.27
C ILE A 88 23.46 -8.62 14.48
N ALA A 89 22.44 -9.37 14.91
CA ALA A 89 22.55 -10.32 16.02
C ALA A 89 23.56 -11.45 15.71
N ALA A 90 23.55 -11.98 14.49
CA ALA A 90 24.50 -13.00 14.06
C ALA A 90 25.95 -12.48 13.97
N ASP A 91 26.16 -11.25 13.52
CA ASP A 91 27.49 -10.63 13.44
C ASP A 91 28.07 -10.30 14.83
N ALA A 92 27.22 -9.82 15.74
CA ALA A 92 27.60 -9.62 17.15
C ALA A 92 28.01 -10.93 17.83
N GLY A 93 27.30 -12.03 17.53
CA GLY A 93 27.65 -13.37 18.02
C GLY A 93 29.04 -13.82 17.57
N ARG A 94 29.39 -13.64 16.29
CA ARG A 94 30.72 -14.00 15.77
C ARG A 94 31.86 -13.20 16.39
N ARG A 95 31.71 -11.87 16.52
CA ARG A 95 32.74 -11.01 17.14
C ARG A 95 33.08 -11.39 18.59
N SER A 96 32.12 -11.94 19.33
CA SER A 96 32.35 -12.37 20.71
C SER A 96 33.13 -13.68 20.85
N VAL A 97 33.21 -14.47 19.77
CA VAL A 97 33.96 -15.74 19.73
C VAL A 97 35.43 -15.48 19.40
N ASP A 98 35.73 -14.59 18.45
CA ASP A 98 37.11 -14.22 18.10
C ASP A 98 37.90 -13.57 19.26
N GLN A 99 37.24 -12.95 20.24
CA GLN A 99 37.92 -12.28 21.36
C GLN A 99 38.22 -13.21 22.56
N LYS A 100 37.85 -14.49 22.49
CA LYS A 100 38.12 -15.48 23.55
C LYS A 100 39.27 -16.45 23.24
N ASP A 101 39.81 -16.41 22.02
CA ASP A 101 40.86 -17.31 21.54
C ASP A 101 42.27 -16.67 21.50
N ASP A 102 42.46 -15.43 22.00
CA ASP A 102 43.76 -14.78 22.26
C ASP A 102 44.07 -14.67 23.77
#